data_AF-A0A426XMS0-F1
#
_entry.id   AF-A0A426XMS0-F1
#
_cell.length_a   1.000
_cell.length_b   1.000
_cell.length_c   1.000
_cell.angle_alpha   90.00
_cell.angle_beta   90.00
_cell.angle_gamma   90.00
#
_symmetry.space_group_name_H-M   'P 1'
#
loop_
_entity.id
_entity.type
_entity.pdbx_description
1 polymer ?
#
loop_
_entity_poly.entity_id
_entity_poly.type
_entity_poly.pdbx_seq_one_letter_code
_entity_poly.pdbx_strand_id
1 'polypeptide(L)' 'MATQSQAAGGTTATTIEDLHPDMLIRALRHLDGQALAAASCATAHLRAIASQPDLWRDLCVTTWPSLRHPRL' A
#
# COMPACT_ATOMS: atom_id res chain seq x y z
N MET A 1 19.32 9.34 0.82
CA MET A 1 19.20 7.91 1.16
C MET A 1 19.15 7.15 -0.16
N ALA A 2 20.16 6.30 -0.40
CA ALA A 2 20.33 5.47 -1.60
C ALA A 2 19.20 4.42 -1.70
N THR A 3 18.78 3.91 -2.85
CA THR A 3 19.50 3.42 -4.03
C THR A 3 18.50 3.25 -5.16
N GLN A 4 18.83 3.63 -6.40
CA GLN A 4 18.43 2.86 -7.60
C GLN A 4 19.52 3.02 -8.66
N SER A 5 20.54 2.15 -8.59
CA SER A 5 21.39 1.83 -9.74
C SER A 5 20.63 0.83 -10.61
N GLN A 6 20.12 1.25 -11.76
CA GLN A 6 19.57 0.33 -12.76
C GLN A 6 20.59 0.10 -13.87
N ALA A 7 21.18 -1.10 -13.88
CA ALA A 7 22.02 -1.59 -14.96
C ALA A 7 21.18 -2.15 -16.10
N ALA A 8 21.67 -1.94 -17.30
CA ALA A 8 21.02 -2.07 -18.60
C ALA A 8 20.46 -3.46 -18.94
N GLY A 9 19.30 -3.45 -19.62
CA GLY A 9 18.74 -4.55 -20.39
C GLY A 9 17.38 -4.13 -20.92
N GLY A 10 17.20 -4.11 -22.25
CA GLY A 10 15.99 -3.62 -22.93
C GLY A 10 14.74 -4.47 -22.69
N THR A 11 14.23 -4.43 -21.46
CA THR A 11 12.88 -4.83 -21.07
C THR A 11 12.29 -3.58 -20.46
N THR A 12 11.18 -3.06 -20.99
CA THR A 12 10.45 -1.95 -20.37
C THR A 12 10.08 -2.36 -18.94
N ALA A 13 10.91 -1.96 -17.99
CA ALA A 13 10.71 -2.25 -16.58
C ALA A 13 9.53 -1.40 -16.12
N THR A 14 8.33 -1.96 -16.15
CA THR A 14 7.16 -1.38 -15.50
C THR A 14 7.41 -1.44 -14.00
N THR A 15 7.81 -0.32 -13.42
CA THR A 15 7.94 -0.17 -11.99
C THR A 15 6.55 -0.17 -11.36
N ILE A 16 6.48 -0.52 -10.08
CA ILE A 16 5.22 -0.56 -9.30
C ILE A 16 4.49 0.80 -9.32
N GLU A 17 5.25 1.87 -9.48
CA GLU A 17 4.81 3.27 -9.60
C GLU A 17 4.27 3.66 -10.99
N ASP A 18 4.45 2.81 -12.01
CA ASP A 18 3.81 2.94 -13.34
C ASP A 18 2.37 2.36 -13.33
N LEU A 19 2.03 1.56 -12.31
CA LEU A 19 0.72 0.95 -12.17
C LEU A 19 -0.32 1.96 -11.69
N HIS A 20 -1.55 1.83 -12.19
CA HIS A 20 -2.66 2.71 -11.80
C HIS A 20 -2.86 2.68 -10.26
N PRO A 21 -3.07 3.84 -9.60
CA PRO A 21 -3.19 3.92 -8.15
C PRO A 21 -4.28 3.00 -7.57
N ASP A 22 -5.39 2.76 -8.29
CA ASP A 22 -6.45 1.84 -7.86
C ASP A 22 -5.97 0.39 -7.72
N MET A 23 -5.09 -0.07 -8.61
CA MET A 23 -4.52 -1.42 -8.53
C MET A 23 -3.60 -1.55 -7.32
N LEU A 24 -2.80 -0.51 -7.05
CA LEU A 24 -1.96 -0.44 -5.85
C LEU A 24 -2.80 -0.41 -4.58
N ILE A 25 -3.86 0.39 -4.54
CA ILE A 25 -4.82 0.44 -3.42
C ILE A 25 -5.43 -0.94 -3.21
N ARG A 26 -5.83 -1.65 -4.27
CA ARG A 26 -6.41 -2.99 -4.16
C ARG A 26 -5.41 -4.01 -3.63
N ALA A 27 -4.16 -3.96 -4.07
CA ALA A 27 -3.09 -4.81 -3.54
C ALA A 27 -2.82 -4.50 -2.07
N LEU A 28 -2.74 -3.21 -1.70
CA LEU A 28 -2.57 -2.73 -0.33
C LEU A 28 -3.72 -3.14 0.60
N ARG A 29 -4.98 -3.15 0.13
CA ARG A 29 -6.12 -3.67 0.90
C ARG A 29 -6.03 -5.16 1.21
N HIS A 30 -5.24 -5.90 0.44
CA HIS A 30 -5.04 -7.33 0.67
C HIS A 30 -3.87 -7.64 1.59
N LEU A 31 -3.04 -6.64 1.91
CA LEU A 31 -1.93 -6.75 2.83
C LEU A 31 -2.41 -6.56 4.27
N ASP A 32 -1.81 -7.29 5.20
CA ASP A 32 -2.03 -7.06 6.64
C ASP A 32 -1.51 -5.66 7.05
N GLY A 33 -2.05 -5.10 8.14
CA GLY A 33 -1.69 -3.74 8.58
C GLY A 33 -0.19 -3.53 8.79
N GLN A 34 0.55 -4.58 9.20
CA GLN A 34 2.02 -4.55 9.30
C GLN A 34 2.72 -4.35 7.95
N ALA A 35 2.21 -5.01 6.90
CA ALA A 35 2.82 -4.98 5.58
C ALA A 35 2.45 -3.68 4.84
N LEU A 36 1.26 -3.12 5.11
CA LEU A 36 0.89 -1.78 4.66
C LEU A 36 1.79 -0.69 5.27
N ALA A 37 2.13 -0.81 6.56
CA ALA A 37 3.10 0.08 7.20
C ALA A 37 4.49 -0.02 6.55
N ALA A 38 4.98 -1.24 6.31
CA ALA A 38 6.26 -1.45 5.64
C ALA A 38 6.29 -0.88 4.21
N ALA A 39 5.21 -1.09 3.44
CA ALA A 39 5.05 -0.54 2.10
C ALA A 39 5.05 0.99 2.08
N SER A 40 4.45 1.63 3.09
CA SER A 40 4.46 3.09 3.24
C SER A 40 5.87 3.68 3.44
N CYS A 41 6.79 2.89 3.99
CA CYS A 41 8.20 3.28 4.16
C CYS A 41 9.05 3.04 2.92
N ALA A 42 8.60 2.18 1.99
CA ALA A 42 9.39 1.77 0.83
C ALA A 42 9.53 2.89 -0.22
N THR A 43 8.45 3.58 -0.54
CA THR A 43 8.45 4.65 -1.57
C THR A 43 7.51 5.79 -1.22
N ALA A 44 7.80 6.99 -1.72
CA ALA A 44 6.96 8.17 -1.51
C ALA A 44 5.56 8.02 -2.13
N HIS A 45 5.45 7.31 -3.26
CA HIS A 45 4.18 7.02 -3.93
C HIS A 45 3.29 6.11 -3.07
N LEU A 46 3.83 4.99 -2.56
CA LEU A 46 3.10 4.10 -1.65
C LEU A 46 2.76 4.79 -0.34
N ARG A 47 3.64 5.66 0.17
CA ARG A 47 3.34 6.49 1.35
C ARG A 47 2.13 7.40 1.14
N ALA A 48 2.02 8.04 -0.03
CA ALA A 48 0.90 8.91 -0.35
C ALA A 48 -0.42 8.14 -0.38
N ILE A 49 -0.40 6.91 -0.90
CA ILE A 49 -1.57 6.02 -0.90
C ILE A 49 -1.89 5.52 0.51
N ALA A 50 -0.89 5.03 1.25
CA ALA A 50 -1.03 4.54 2.62
C ALA A 50 -1.38 5.65 3.63
N SER A 51 -1.25 6.92 3.26
CA SER A 51 -1.71 8.07 4.06
C SER A 51 -3.24 8.17 4.13
N GLN A 52 -3.98 7.45 3.29
CA GLN A 52 -5.44 7.53 3.26
C GLN A 52 -6.05 6.86 4.51
N PRO A 53 -6.79 7.59 5.36
CA PRO A 53 -7.35 7.03 6.58
C PRO A 53 -8.42 5.96 6.32
N ASP A 54 -9.10 6.02 5.17
CA ASP A 54 -10.12 5.04 4.79
C ASP A 54 -9.54 3.65 4.52
N LEU A 55 -8.31 3.58 3.97
CA LEU A 55 -7.58 2.32 3.79
C LEU A 55 -7.34 1.63 5.15
N TRP A 56 -6.87 2.39 6.15
CA TRP A 56 -6.64 1.87 7.50
C TRP A 56 -7.94 1.48 8.20
N ARG A 57 -9.03 2.25 8.03
CA ARG A 57 -10.34 1.90 8.60
C ARG A 57 -10.88 0.60 8.02
N ASP A 58 -10.85 0.44 6.70
CA ASP A 58 -11.31 -0.78 6.03
C ASP A 58 -10.50 -2.00 6.51
N LEU A 59 -9.18 -1.85 6.66
CA LEU A 59 -8.29 -2.88 7.20
C LEU A 59 -8.63 -3.20 8.67
N CYS A 60 -8.77 -2.19 9.53
CA CYS A 60 -9.15 -2.40 10.93
C CYS A 60 -10.50 -3.11 11.07
N VAL A 61 -11.50 -2.72 10.26
CA VAL A 61 -12.84 -3.33 10.28
C VAL A 61 -12.83 -4.76 9.74
N THR A 62 -11.97 -5.07 8.76
CA THR A 62 -11.83 -6.43 8.22
C THR A 62 -11.05 -7.35 9.16
N THR A 63 -9.99 -6.86 9.81
CA THR A 63 -9.24 -7.63 10.83
C THR A 63 -10.06 -7.82 12.11
N TRP A 64 -10.77 -6.77 12.54
CA TRP A 64 -11.55 -6.76 13.78
C TRP A 64 -13.00 -6.38 13.47
N PRO A 65 -13.83 -7.33 13.02
CA PRO A 65 -15.24 -7.05 12.71
C PRO A 65 -16.03 -6.52 13.91
N SER A 66 -15.55 -6.72 15.14
CA SER A 66 -16.09 -6.10 16.36
C SER A 66 -16.05 -4.57 16.33
N LEU A 67 -15.08 -3.95 15.64
CA LEU A 67 -15.00 -2.50 15.45
C LEU A 67 -16.12 -1.97 14.54
N ARG A 68 -16.77 -2.85 13.76
CA ARG A 68 -17.90 -2.51 12.91
C ARG A 68 -19.15 -2.19 13.71
N HIS A 69 -19.18 -2.56 14.99
CA HIS A 69 -20.30 -2.35 15.89
C HIS A 69 -19.79 -1.62 17.14
N PRO A 70 -19.55 -0.29 17.08
CA PRO A 70 -18.98 0.43 18.20
C PRO A 70 -19.82 0.34 19.47
N ARG A 71 -21.15 0.16 19.34
CA ARG A 71 -22.12 0.07 20.42
C ARG A 71 -23.40 -0.64 19.95
N LEU A 72 -23.59 -1.89 20.35
CA LEU A 72 -24.90 -2.33 20.83
C LEU A 72 -24.91 -2.11 22.35
#